data_AF-A0A7W8KHV9-F1
#
_entry.id   AF-A0A7W8KHV9-F1
#
_cell.length_a   1.000
_cell.length_b   1.000
_cell.length_c   1.000
_cell.angle_alpha   90.00
_cell.angle_beta   90.00
_cell.angle_gamma   90.00
#
_symmetry.space_group_name_H-M   'P 1'
#
loop_
_entity.id
_entity.type
_entity.pdbx_description
1 polymer ?
#
loop_
_entity_poly.entity_id
_entity_poly.type
_entity_poly.pdbx_seq_one_letter_code
_entity_poly.pdbx_strand_id
1 'polypeptide(L)'
;MQYRSEVRGLRTTAGLGLTVLAAAALGWSGAQAVSPGPPDACAATRTALAARLPLATPNEEPFVRIQERVLALGCTDLAAFDDPAWFTRTVPLFIGGFLAQGGGWPVVAAGCAGPLMGPLTCGVAMVDEHIRGDLLAALRVAGCGTDHDWARVGTVIERAAAEEGPVWAWGAAVLVPVRRLEVRLRCLRGEWSAP
;
A
#
# COMPACT_ATOMS: atom_id res chain seq x y z
N MET A 1 -35.51 51.46 27.30
CA MET A 1 -34.31 51.99 27.96
C MET A 1 -33.19 52.03 26.94
N GLN A 2 -32.82 53.24 26.52
CA GLN A 2 -31.68 53.55 25.66
C GLN A 2 -30.45 53.78 26.53
N TYR A 3 -29.29 53.28 26.12
CA TYR A 3 -28.02 53.91 26.50
C TYR A 3 -27.09 53.93 25.28
N ARG A 4 -26.99 55.12 24.69
CA ARG A 4 -25.86 55.55 23.86
C ARG A 4 -24.75 56.01 24.79
N SER A 5 -23.50 55.68 24.50
CA SER A 5 -22.42 56.67 24.60
C SER A 5 -21.30 56.34 23.62
N GLU A 6 -21.00 57.32 22.77
CA GLU A 6 -19.79 57.47 21.97
C GLU A 6 -18.55 57.52 22.91
N VAL A 7 -17.29 57.39 22.47
CA VAL A 7 -16.51 58.49 21.87
C VAL A 7 -15.15 57.96 21.35
N ARG A 8 -14.88 58.27 20.08
CA ARG A 8 -13.67 58.78 19.39
C ARG A 8 -12.25 58.54 19.94
N GLY A 9 -11.36 58.29 18.96
CA GLY A 9 -9.94 58.70 18.92
C GLY A 9 -9.03 57.51 18.59
N LEU A 10 -8.05 57.55 17.69
CA LEU A 10 -7.34 58.62 17.01
C LEU A 10 -6.68 58.04 15.74
N ARG A 11 -6.38 58.92 14.78
CA ARG A 11 -5.70 58.65 13.50
C ARG A 11 -4.18 58.46 13.66
N THR A 12 -3.58 57.59 12.86
CA THR A 12 -2.18 57.72 12.39
C THR A 12 -1.99 56.82 11.14
N THR A 13 -1.97 57.41 9.95
CA THR A 13 -0.79 57.72 9.11
C THR A 13 -0.42 56.64 8.11
N ALA A 14 -0.44 57.08 6.85
CA ALA A 14 0.05 56.48 5.63
C ALA A 14 1.38 55.70 5.76
N GLY A 15 1.41 54.56 5.08
CA GLY A 15 2.61 53.86 4.67
C GLY A 15 2.35 53.22 3.30
N LEU A 16 2.56 54.01 2.24
CA LEU A 16 2.70 53.54 0.87
C LEU A 16 3.93 52.62 0.81
N GLY A 17 3.69 51.33 0.55
CA GLY A 17 4.73 50.33 0.36
C GLY A 17 4.24 49.28 -0.63
N LEU A 18 3.97 49.73 -1.86
CA LEU A 18 3.69 48.86 -2.99
C LEU A 18 4.98 48.11 -3.35
N THR A 19 5.25 46.98 -2.70
CA THR A 19 6.31 46.07 -3.12
C THR A 19 5.75 45.17 -4.21
N VAL A 20 6.08 45.50 -5.46
CA VAL A 20 5.91 44.64 -6.63
C VAL A 20 6.78 43.41 -6.40
N LEU A 21 6.20 42.32 -5.89
CA LEU A 21 6.83 41.01 -5.93
C LEU A 21 6.65 40.47 -7.34
N ALA A 22 7.72 40.58 -8.12
CA ALA A 22 7.86 40.01 -9.43
C ALA A 22 7.55 38.51 -9.40
N ALA A 23 6.66 38.10 -10.29
CA ALA A 23 6.39 36.71 -10.61
C ALA A 23 7.66 36.05 -11.15
N ALA A 24 8.24 35.15 -10.36
CA ALA A 24 9.11 34.09 -10.87
C ALA A 24 8.30 32.79 -10.85
N ALA A 25 7.46 32.62 -11.87
CA ALA A 25 6.95 31.30 -12.24
C ALA A 25 8.13 30.50 -12.81
N LEU A 26 8.95 29.93 -11.93
CA LEU A 26 9.93 28.93 -12.31
C LEU A 26 9.18 27.64 -12.60
N GLY A 27 9.19 27.30 -13.89
CA GLY A 27 8.47 26.17 -14.46
C GLY A 27 8.77 24.87 -13.73
N TRP A 28 7.69 24.19 -13.38
CA TRP A 28 7.65 22.74 -13.27
C TRP A 28 8.22 22.11 -14.55
N SER A 29 9.26 21.29 -14.38
CA SER A 29 9.42 20.00 -15.05
C SER A 29 10.55 19.25 -14.35
N GLY A 30 10.36 19.02 -13.05
CA GLY A 30 11.13 17.98 -12.36
C GLY A 30 10.58 16.65 -12.83
N ALA A 31 11.04 16.17 -13.99
CA ALA A 31 11.03 14.75 -14.27
C ALA A 31 11.89 14.12 -13.17
N GLN A 32 11.26 13.71 -12.08
CA GLN A 32 11.92 12.90 -11.08
C GLN A 32 12.35 11.65 -11.83
N ALA A 33 13.65 11.56 -12.12
CA ALA A 33 14.23 10.36 -12.65
C ALA A 33 13.86 9.26 -11.66
N VAL A 34 12.90 8.42 -12.05
CA VAL A 34 12.45 7.28 -11.27
C VAL A 34 13.67 6.38 -11.20
N SER A 35 14.42 6.44 -10.10
CA SER A 35 15.53 5.51 -9.91
C SER A 35 14.95 4.10 -10.03
N PRO A 36 15.48 3.26 -10.94
CA PRO A 36 15.08 1.86 -10.94
C PRO A 36 15.32 1.33 -9.53
N GLY A 37 14.29 0.72 -8.94
CA GLY A 37 14.44 0.03 -7.67
C GLY A 37 15.62 -0.93 -7.77
N PRO A 38 16.38 -1.15 -6.68
CA PRO A 38 17.55 -2.02 -6.75
C PRO A 38 17.14 -3.39 -7.29
N PRO A 39 17.83 -3.94 -8.31
CA PRO A 39 17.50 -5.23 -8.92
C PRO A 39 17.46 -6.38 -7.89
N ASP A 40 18.02 -6.17 -6.71
CA ASP A 40 18.05 -7.11 -5.59
C ASP A 40 16.80 -7.12 -4.71
N ALA A 41 15.89 -6.13 -4.83
CA ALA A 41 14.72 -6.03 -3.96
C ALA A 41 13.81 -7.27 -4.07
N CYS A 42 13.58 -7.74 -5.29
CA CYS A 42 12.84 -8.96 -5.57
C CYS A 42 13.49 -10.20 -4.94
N ALA A 43 14.81 -10.34 -5.05
CA ALA A 43 15.54 -11.48 -4.51
C ALA A 43 15.55 -11.48 -2.98
N ALA A 44 15.82 -10.33 -2.36
CA ALA A 44 15.85 -10.18 -0.91
C ALA A 44 14.49 -10.46 -0.28
N THR A 45 13.42 -9.89 -0.84
CA THR A 45 12.06 -10.13 -0.34
C THR A 45 11.64 -11.59 -0.51
N ARG A 46 12.06 -12.26 -1.59
CA ARG A 46 11.75 -13.69 -1.81
C ARG A 46 12.45 -14.56 -0.78
N THR A 47 13.73 -14.30 -0.52
CA THR A 47 14.49 -14.99 0.53
C THR A 47 13.83 -14.81 1.89
N ALA A 48 13.34 -13.61 2.21
CA ALA A 48 12.66 -13.34 3.47
C ALA A 48 11.32 -14.08 3.61
N LEU A 49 10.52 -14.16 2.54
CA LEU A 49 9.30 -14.97 2.52
C LEU A 49 9.59 -16.47 2.63
N ALA A 50 10.59 -16.97 1.90
CA ALA A 50 11.01 -18.36 1.98
C ALA A 50 11.47 -18.74 3.40
N ALA A 51 12.11 -17.81 4.13
CA ALA A 51 12.46 -18.00 5.53
C ALA A 51 11.25 -17.99 6.48
N ARG A 52 10.12 -17.37 6.09
CA ARG A 52 8.88 -17.35 6.88
C ARG A 52 8.07 -18.63 6.75
N LEU A 53 8.16 -19.33 5.62
CA LEU A 53 7.35 -20.53 5.33
C LEU A 53 7.53 -21.66 6.36
N PRO A 54 8.75 -22.04 6.79
CA PRO A 54 8.94 -23.07 7.83
C PRO A 54 8.39 -22.68 9.21
N LEU A 55 8.11 -21.39 9.43
CA LEU A 55 7.55 -20.85 10.66
C LEU A 55 6.02 -20.70 10.57
N ALA A 56 5.42 -20.93 9.40
CA ALA A 56 3.99 -20.76 9.18
C ALA A 56 3.24 -21.91 9.83
N THR A 57 2.10 -21.60 10.47
CA THR A 57 1.18 -22.67 10.86
C THR A 57 0.56 -23.31 9.61
N PRO A 58 0.00 -24.54 9.68
CA PRO A 58 -0.68 -25.15 8.55
C PRO A 58 -1.80 -24.29 7.95
N ASN A 59 -2.42 -23.42 8.76
CA ASN A 59 -3.46 -22.50 8.31
C ASN A 59 -2.89 -21.25 7.61
N GLU A 60 -1.68 -20.80 7.96
CA GLU A 60 -0.99 -19.66 7.35
C GLU A 60 -0.25 -20.03 6.06
N GLU A 61 0.18 -21.29 5.95
CA GLU A 61 1.00 -21.81 4.86
C GLU A 61 0.53 -21.42 3.44
N PRO A 62 -0.76 -21.60 3.07
CA PRO A 62 -1.23 -21.22 1.73
C PRO A 62 -1.06 -19.73 1.44
N PHE A 63 -1.28 -18.87 2.44
CA PHE A 63 -1.07 -17.43 2.29
C PHE A 63 0.40 -17.13 2.00
N VAL A 64 1.33 -17.71 2.75
CA VAL A 64 2.77 -17.47 2.56
C VAL A 64 3.24 -17.94 1.18
N ARG A 65 2.80 -19.12 0.73
CA ARG A 65 3.13 -19.64 -0.61
C ARG A 65 2.56 -18.77 -1.73
N ILE A 66 1.33 -18.26 -1.57
CA ILE A 66 0.75 -17.32 -2.54
C ILE A 66 1.60 -16.04 -2.62
N GLN A 67 2.01 -15.45 -1.49
CA GLN A 67 2.85 -14.25 -1.50
C GLN A 67 4.20 -14.50 -2.19
N GLU A 68 4.84 -15.63 -1.89
CA GLU A 68 6.10 -16.01 -2.54
C GLU A 68 5.93 -16.14 -4.05
N ARG A 69 4.83 -16.77 -4.49
CA ARG A 69 4.53 -16.97 -5.91
C ARG A 69 4.16 -15.66 -6.62
N VAL A 70 3.39 -14.78 -5.97
CA VAL A 70 3.09 -13.43 -6.47
C VAL A 70 4.37 -12.66 -6.74
N LEU A 71 5.29 -12.69 -5.77
CA LEU A 71 6.58 -12.04 -5.91
C LEU A 71 7.40 -12.66 -7.05
N ALA A 72 7.49 -13.99 -7.13
CA ALA A 72 8.24 -14.67 -8.18
C ALA A 72 7.71 -14.37 -9.58
N LEU A 73 6.39 -14.42 -9.78
CA LEU A 73 5.74 -14.13 -11.05
C LEU A 73 5.89 -12.64 -11.43
N GLY A 74 5.60 -11.73 -10.51
CA GLY A 74 5.69 -10.29 -10.78
C GLY A 74 7.12 -9.82 -11.06
N CYS A 75 8.11 -10.35 -10.34
CA CYS A 75 9.52 -10.04 -10.57
C CYS A 75 10.10 -10.63 -11.86
N THR A 76 9.50 -11.71 -12.38
CA THR A 76 9.90 -12.30 -13.67
C THR A 76 9.35 -11.48 -14.85
N ASP A 77 8.22 -10.80 -14.66
CA ASP A 77 7.49 -10.08 -15.71
C ASP A 77 7.38 -8.57 -15.42
N LEU A 78 8.47 -7.98 -14.91
CA LEU A 78 8.50 -6.54 -14.57
C LEU A 78 8.21 -5.64 -15.77
N ALA A 79 8.58 -6.06 -16.98
CA ALA A 79 8.35 -5.31 -18.21
C ALA A 79 6.86 -5.22 -18.60
N ALA A 80 5.99 -6.03 -17.98
CA ALA A 80 4.55 -5.97 -18.23
C ALA A 80 3.82 -4.88 -17.42
N PHE A 81 4.51 -4.20 -16.51
CA PHE A 81 4.01 -3.07 -15.72
C PHE A 81 4.25 -1.74 -16.44
N ASP A 82 3.37 -0.77 -16.25
CA ASP A 82 3.55 0.60 -16.76
C ASP A 82 4.66 1.31 -15.96
N ASP A 83 4.69 1.12 -14.64
CA ASP A 83 5.82 1.52 -13.77
C ASP A 83 6.44 0.28 -13.08
N PRO A 84 7.44 -0.36 -13.70
CA PRO A 84 8.18 -1.47 -13.07
C PRO A 84 8.84 -1.07 -11.74
N ALA A 85 9.19 0.21 -11.60
CA ALA A 85 9.80 0.73 -10.39
C ALA A 85 8.76 0.89 -9.26
N TRP A 86 7.49 1.18 -9.59
CA TRP A 86 6.39 1.15 -8.63
C TRP A 86 6.23 -0.23 -8.00
N PHE A 87 6.22 -1.29 -8.81
CA PHE A 87 6.11 -2.66 -8.28
C PHE A 87 7.30 -3.01 -7.36
N THR A 88 8.53 -2.75 -7.83
CA THR A 88 9.76 -3.06 -7.07
C THR A 88 9.95 -2.20 -5.82
N ARG A 89 9.32 -1.01 -5.72
CA ARG A 89 9.25 -0.23 -4.48
C ARG A 89 8.12 -0.71 -3.55
N THR A 90 6.94 -0.98 -4.10
CA THR A 90 5.74 -1.30 -3.32
C THR A 90 5.87 -2.64 -2.63
N VAL A 91 6.33 -3.66 -3.35
CA VAL A 91 6.28 -5.05 -2.89
C VAL A 91 7.16 -5.31 -1.66
N PRO A 92 8.43 -4.85 -1.60
CA PRO A 92 9.25 -5.02 -0.40
C PRO A 92 8.65 -4.34 0.83
N LEU A 93 8.06 -3.14 0.68
CA LEU A 93 7.42 -2.43 1.78
C LEU A 93 6.16 -3.15 2.26
N PHE A 94 5.35 -3.61 1.31
CA PHE A 94 4.11 -4.32 1.56
C PHE A 94 4.37 -5.64 2.29
N ILE A 95 5.26 -6.48 1.76
CA ILE A 95 5.66 -7.75 2.38
C ILE A 95 6.42 -7.48 3.69
N GLY A 96 7.19 -6.39 3.78
CA GLY A 96 7.88 -5.98 4.99
C GLY A 96 6.94 -5.79 6.18
N GLY A 97 5.74 -5.24 5.97
CA GLY A 97 4.71 -5.12 7.01
C GLY A 97 4.32 -6.47 7.62
N PHE A 98 4.02 -7.44 6.76
CA PHE A 98 3.77 -8.82 7.16
C PHE A 98 4.97 -9.46 7.87
N LEU A 99 6.18 -9.35 7.31
CA LEU A 99 7.37 -9.98 7.88
C LEU A 99 7.75 -9.40 9.24
N ALA A 100 7.51 -8.11 9.47
CA ALA A 100 7.77 -7.46 10.74
C ALA A 100 6.82 -7.93 11.86
N GLN A 101 5.69 -8.55 11.51
CA GLN A 101 4.66 -9.02 12.45
C GLN A 101 4.20 -7.90 13.42
N GLY A 102 4.17 -6.65 12.94
CA GLY A 102 3.68 -5.49 13.67
C GLY A 102 2.18 -5.25 13.46
N GLY A 103 1.62 -4.20 14.05
CA GLY A 103 0.21 -3.85 13.83
C GLY A 103 -0.76 -4.94 14.32
N GLY A 104 -1.72 -5.33 13.47
CA GLY A 104 -2.71 -6.37 13.78
C GLY A 104 -2.20 -7.81 13.63
N TRP A 105 -1.02 -8.01 13.02
CA TRP A 105 -0.46 -9.33 12.73
C TRP A 105 -0.37 -10.27 13.94
N PRO A 106 0.04 -9.85 15.15
CA PRO A 106 0.07 -10.75 16.30
C PRO A 106 -1.31 -11.35 16.65
N VAL A 107 -2.37 -10.56 16.49
CA VAL A 107 -3.75 -11.00 16.73
C VAL A 107 -4.20 -11.98 15.65
N VAL A 108 -3.90 -11.68 14.39
CA VAL A 108 -4.21 -12.56 13.25
C VAL A 108 -3.47 -13.89 13.36
N ALA A 109 -2.16 -13.86 13.62
CA ALA A 109 -1.32 -15.05 13.78
C ALA A 109 -1.79 -15.92 14.96
N ALA A 110 -2.11 -15.30 16.10
CA ALA A 110 -2.68 -16.02 17.25
C ALA A 110 -4.03 -16.66 16.91
N GLY A 111 -4.89 -15.97 16.16
CA GLY A 111 -6.15 -16.51 15.66
C GLY A 111 -5.95 -17.72 14.75
N CYS A 112 -5.05 -17.60 13.77
CA CYS A 112 -4.70 -18.65 12.82
C CYS A 112 -4.10 -19.91 13.47
N ALA A 113 -3.38 -19.75 14.57
CA ALA A 113 -2.88 -20.88 15.37
C ALA A 113 -3.95 -21.54 16.24
N GLY A 114 -5.10 -20.87 16.44
CA GLY A 114 -6.20 -21.35 17.25
C GLY A 114 -7.07 -22.41 16.56
N PRO A 115 -7.81 -23.23 17.33
CA PRO A 115 -8.63 -24.32 16.77
C PRO A 115 -9.88 -23.84 16.02
N LEU A 116 -10.25 -22.57 16.16
CA LEU A 116 -11.48 -22.00 15.59
C LEU A 116 -11.29 -21.42 14.19
N MET A 117 -10.05 -21.20 13.76
CA MET A 117 -9.75 -20.72 12.41
C MET A 117 -9.19 -21.85 11.56
N GLY A 118 -9.98 -22.31 10.60
CA GLY A 118 -9.47 -23.17 9.53
C GLY A 118 -8.65 -22.37 8.50
N PRO A 119 -8.02 -23.05 7.52
CA PRO A 119 -7.15 -22.42 6.54
C PRO A 119 -7.81 -21.26 5.79
N LEU A 120 -9.09 -21.40 5.40
CA LEU A 120 -9.81 -20.37 4.67
C LEU A 120 -10.07 -19.12 5.51
N THR A 121 -10.57 -19.29 6.74
CA THR A 121 -10.86 -18.16 7.63
C THR A 121 -9.57 -17.45 8.03
N CYS A 122 -8.50 -18.21 8.31
CA CYS A 122 -7.17 -17.65 8.53
C CYS A 122 -6.70 -16.87 7.30
N GLY A 123 -6.78 -17.46 6.10
CA GLY A 123 -6.39 -16.81 4.85
C GLY A 123 -7.13 -15.50 4.58
N VAL A 124 -8.45 -15.46 4.83
CA VAL A 124 -9.24 -14.22 4.71
C VAL A 124 -8.76 -13.16 5.71
N ALA A 125 -8.51 -13.54 6.96
CA ALA A 125 -8.03 -12.62 7.98
C ALA A 125 -6.63 -12.07 7.63
N MET A 126 -5.71 -12.94 7.18
CA MET A 126 -4.38 -12.54 6.73
C MET A 126 -4.44 -11.63 5.50
N VAL A 127 -5.29 -11.93 4.52
CA VAL A 127 -5.48 -11.06 3.33
C VAL A 127 -6.04 -9.70 3.73
N ASP A 128 -7.02 -9.65 4.63
CA ASP A 128 -7.61 -8.40 5.10
C ASP A 128 -6.58 -7.56 5.87
N GLU A 129 -5.82 -8.16 6.79
CA GLU A 129 -4.75 -7.47 7.51
C GLU A 129 -3.64 -7.02 6.56
N HIS A 130 -3.21 -7.88 5.65
CA HIS A 130 -2.16 -7.53 4.71
C HIS A 130 -2.59 -6.35 3.84
N ILE A 131 -3.73 -6.45 3.16
CA ILE A 131 -4.20 -5.38 2.27
C ILE A 131 -4.51 -4.11 3.05
N ARG A 132 -5.21 -4.17 4.18
CA ARG A 132 -5.66 -2.93 4.87
C ARG A 132 -4.62 -2.35 5.81
N GLY A 133 -3.85 -3.20 6.48
CA GLY A 133 -2.79 -2.83 7.40
C GLY A 133 -1.51 -2.41 6.68
N ASP A 134 -1.06 -3.19 5.70
CA ASP A 134 0.27 -3.00 5.10
C ASP A 134 0.24 -2.20 3.78
N LEU A 135 -0.75 -2.45 2.90
CA LEU A 135 -0.69 -1.94 1.52
C LEU A 135 -0.76 -0.42 1.46
N LEU A 136 -1.63 0.21 2.26
CA LEU A 136 -1.74 1.67 2.22
C LEU A 136 -0.43 2.33 2.65
N ALA A 137 0.25 1.80 3.67
CA ALA A 137 1.54 2.29 4.15
C ALA A 137 2.61 2.19 3.04
N ALA A 138 2.68 1.04 2.36
CA ALA A 138 3.58 0.84 1.22
C ALA A 138 3.32 1.84 0.08
N LEU A 139 2.06 2.06 -0.27
CA LEU A 139 1.67 2.99 -1.35
C LEU A 139 1.96 4.46 -1.01
N ARG A 140 1.96 4.85 0.28
CA ARG A 140 2.36 6.23 0.67
C ARG A 140 3.79 6.56 0.24
N VAL A 141 4.64 5.55 0.22
CA VAL A 141 6.07 5.68 -0.12
C VAL A 141 6.28 5.43 -1.62
N ALA A 142 5.66 4.40 -2.18
CA ALA A 142 5.92 3.95 -3.55
C ALA A 142 5.12 4.69 -4.63
N GLY A 143 4.04 5.37 -4.23
CA GLY A 143 3.02 5.94 -5.11
C GLY A 143 1.83 5.00 -5.33
N CYS A 144 0.75 5.52 -5.90
CA CYS A 144 -0.51 4.78 -6.02
C CYS A 144 -0.60 3.86 -7.25
N GLY A 145 0.37 3.87 -8.17
CA GLY A 145 0.36 3.05 -9.40
C GLY A 145 -0.73 3.44 -10.41
N THR A 146 -0.60 2.95 -11.65
CA THR A 146 -1.57 3.16 -12.74
C THR A 146 -2.69 2.11 -12.74
N ASP A 147 -3.78 2.32 -13.47
CA ASP A 147 -4.83 1.27 -13.62
C ASP A 147 -4.25 -0.06 -14.13
N HIS A 148 -3.32 0.03 -15.07
CA HIS A 148 -2.68 -1.12 -15.69
C HIS A 148 -1.78 -1.87 -14.70
N ASP A 149 -0.96 -1.17 -13.92
CA ASP A 149 -0.14 -1.79 -12.87
C ASP A 149 -0.99 -2.62 -11.90
N TRP A 150 -2.14 -2.08 -11.50
CA TRP A 150 -3.07 -2.80 -10.62
C TRP A 150 -3.70 -4.00 -11.29
N ALA A 151 -4.09 -3.90 -12.57
CA ALA A 151 -4.60 -5.03 -13.34
C ALA A 151 -3.54 -6.14 -13.47
N ARG A 152 -2.27 -5.78 -13.67
CA ARG A 152 -1.14 -6.72 -13.72
C ARG A 152 -0.94 -7.44 -12.41
N VAL A 153 -0.89 -6.72 -11.28
CA VAL A 153 -0.84 -7.34 -9.96
C VAL A 153 -2.05 -8.28 -9.74
N GLY A 154 -3.25 -7.91 -10.22
CA GLY A 154 -4.44 -8.77 -10.13
C GLY A 154 -4.25 -10.11 -10.84
N THR A 155 -3.81 -10.05 -12.09
CA THR A 155 -3.51 -11.25 -12.90
C THR A 155 -2.45 -12.12 -12.22
N VAL A 156 -1.41 -11.51 -11.65
CA VAL A 156 -0.35 -12.23 -10.93
C VAL A 156 -0.88 -12.93 -9.68
N ILE A 157 -1.73 -12.26 -8.89
CA ILE A 157 -2.35 -12.84 -7.68
C ILE A 157 -3.26 -14.01 -8.04
N GLU A 158 -4.13 -13.87 -9.04
CA GLU A 158 -5.03 -14.94 -9.46
C GLU A 158 -4.25 -16.17 -9.93
N ARG A 159 -3.21 -15.97 -10.75
CA ARG A 159 -2.32 -17.06 -11.19
C ARG A 159 -1.61 -17.74 -10.03
N ALA A 160 -1.12 -16.96 -9.06
CA ALA A 160 -0.46 -17.51 -7.88
C ALA A 160 -1.42 -18.33 -7.00
N ALA A 161 -2.62 -17.81 -6.77
CA ALA A 161 -3.63 -18.45 -5.94
C ALA A 161 -4.21 -19.72 -6.58
N ALA A 162 -4.27 -19.79 -7.91
CA ALA A 162 -4.73 -20.98 -8.63
C ALA A 162 -3.86 -22.23 -8.37
N GLU A 163 -2.57 -22.05 -8.10
CA GLU A 163 -1.66 -23.16 -7.76
C GLU A 163 -1.95 -23.76 -6.37
N GLU A 164 -2.47 -22.97 -5.43
CA GLU A 164 -2.89 -23.48 -4.12
C GLU A 164 -4.27 -24.14 -4.14
N GLY A 165 -5.05 -23.91 -5.21
CA GLY A 165 -6.31 -24.59 -5.46
C GLY A 165 -7.51 -23.67 -5.71
N PRO A 166 -8.67 -24.26 -6.05
CA PRO A 166 -9.82 -23.53 -6.59
C PRO A 166 -10.43 -22.52 -5.61
N VAL A 167 -10.41 -22.82 -4.31
CA VAL A 167 -10.95 -21.92 -3.29
C VAL A 167 -10.09 -20.65 -3.13
N TRP A 168 -8.78 -20.78 -3.25
CA TRP A 168 -7.84 -19.67 -3.21
C TRP A 168 -7.95 -18.83 -4.50
N ALA A 169 -8.06 -19.49 -5.65
CA ALA A 169 -8.32 -18.83 -6.93
C ALA A 169 -9.60 -17.98 -6.88
N TRP A 170 -10.68 -18.55 -6.34
CA TRP A 170 -11.94 -17.82 -6.16
C TRP A 170 -11.79 -16.61 -5.23
N GLY A 171 -11.12 -16.78 -4.09
CA GLY A 171 -10.83 -15.68 -3.17
C GLY A 171 -10.00 -14.56 -3.82
N ALA A 172 -8.99 -14.94 -4.61
CA ALA A 172 -8.17 -14.01 -5.38
C ALA A 172 -8.95 -13.26 -6.47
N ALA A 173 -9.93 -13.89 -7.11
CA ALA A 173 -10.73 -13.27 -8.17
C ALA A 173 -11.89 -12.41 -7.63
N VAL A 174 -12.37 -12.67 -6.40
CA VAL A 174 -13.58 -12.02 -5.86
C VAL A 174 -13.27 -11.07 -4.70
N LEU A 175 -12.54 -11.53 -3.68
CA LEU A 175 -12.31 -10.76 -2.45
C LEU A 175 -11.19 -9.74 -2.65
N VAL A 176 -10.05 -10.20 -3.17
CA VAL A 176 -8.83 -9.38 -3.29
C VAL A 176 -9.04 -8.13 -4.15
N PRO A 177 -9.73 -8.15 -5.31
CA PRO A 177 -9.91 -6.97 -6.15
C PRO A 177 -10.70 -5.87 -5.43
N VAL A 178 -11.74 -6.24 -4.67
CA VAL A 178 -12.56 -5.29 -3.91
C VAL A 178 -11.72 -4.60 -2.84
N ARG A 179 -10.96 -5.37 -2.05
CA ARG A 179 -10.09 -4.83 -0.99
C ARG A 179 -8.98 -3.94 -1.55
N ARG A 180 -8.39 -4.36 -2.68
CA ARG A 180 -7.34 -3.61 -3.37
C ARG A 180 -7.86 -2.29 -3.93
N LEU A 181 -9.04 -2.28 -4.53
CA LEU A 181 -9.68 -1.07 -5.02
C LEU A 181 -9.95 -0.08 -3.88
N GLU A 182 -10.45 -0.56 -2.74
CA GLU A 182 -10.68 0.27 -1.54
C GLU A 182 -9.39 1.01 -1.14
N VAL A 183 -8.29 0.29 -0.97
CA VAL A 183 -6.99 0.87 -0.57
C VAL A 183 -6.43 1.80 -1.64
N ARG A 184 -6.55 1.45 -2.92
CA ARG A 184 -6.10 2.29 -4.02
C ARG A 184 -6.84 3.63 -4.04
N LEU A 185 -8.16 3.60 -3.88
CA LEU A 185 -8.97 4.82 -3.82
C LEU A 185 -8.57 5.70 -2.63
N ARG A 186 -8.25 5.11 -1.47
CA ARG A 186 -7.70 5.85 -0.32
C ARG A 186 -6.36 6.50 -0.66
N CYS A 187 -5.46 5.78 -1.34
CA CYS A 187 -4.20 6.34 -1.81
C CYS A 187 -4.41 7.53 -2.76
N LEU A 188 -5.28 7.38 -3.77
CA LEU A 188 -5.58 8.43 -4.75
C LEU A 188 -6.21 9.68 -4.14
N ARG A 189 -6.97 9.53 -3.05
CA ARG A 189 -7.53 10.66 -2.29
C ARG A 189 -6.54 11.30 -1.30
N GLY A 190 -5.35 10.71 -1.12
CA GLY A 190 -4.39 11.15 -0.10
C GLY A 190 -4.91 10.91 1.31
N GLU A 191 -5.76 9.89 1.51
CA GLU A 191 -6.29 9.55 2.84
C GLU A 191 -5.23 8.84 3.66
N TRP A 192 -4.51 9.65 4.43
CA TRP A 192 -3.51 9.21 5.37
C TRP A 192 -4.08 9.20 6.79
N SER A 193 -5.15 8.44 7.03
CA SER A 193 -5.61 8.25 8.40
C SER A 193 -4.46 7.66 9.22
N ALA A 194 -4.13 8.31 10.34
CA ALA A 194 -3.36 7.69 11.40
C ALA A 194 -4.16 6.46 11.92
N PRO A 195 -3.48 5.37 12.32
CA PRO A 195 -4.14 4.25 12.96
C PRO A 195 -4.94 4.69 14.20
#